data_AF-A0A7X8VJE1-F1
#
_entry.id   AF-A0A7X8VJE1-F1
#
_cell.length_a   1.000
_cell.length_b   1.000
_cell.length_c   1.000
_cell.angle_alpha   90.00
_cell.angle_beta   90.00
_cell.angle_gamma   90.00
#
_symmetry.space_group_name_H-M   'P 1'
#
loop_
_entity.id
_entity.type
_entity.pdbx_description
1 polymer ?
#
loop_
_entity_poly.entity_id
_entity_poly.type
_entity_poly.pdbx_seq_one_letter_code
_entity_poly.pdbx_strand_id
1 'polypeptide(L)'
;MASAPKQYITPETKAKLEEELNTLIARRPLVAAEINERREEGDLKENAGYDAAREMQDQEEARIKQISEVLANATTEREGVVEGVANIGSVVHVYYDGDESDKETFLIGTRAAASENPDL
;
A
#
# COMPACT_ATOMS: atom_id res chain seq x y z
N MET A 1 -7.12 -26.00 5.42
CA MET A 1 -7.58 -24.64 5.76
C MET A 1 -7.34 -23.80 4.52
N ALA A 2 -8.39 -23.22 3.94
CA ALA A 2 -8.26 -22.42 2.72
C ALA A 2 -7.46 -21.16 3.04
N SER A 3 -6.23 -21.08 2.52
CA SER A 3 -5.45 -19.84 2.55
C SER A 3 -6.26 -18.80 1.79
N ALA A 4 -6.56 -17.66 2.42
CA ALA A 4 -7.11 -16.53 1.70
C ALA A 4 -6.18 -16.19 0.51
N PRO A 5 -6.72 -15.86 -0.67
CA PRO A 5 -5.89 -15.53 -1.82
C PRO A 5 -5.05 -14.31 -1.46
N LYS A 6 -3.72 -14.50 -1.35
CA LYS A 6 -2.79 -13.41 -1.10
C LYS A 6 -2.79 -12.49 -2.31
N GLN A 7 -2.93 -11.19 -2.08
CA GLN A 7 -3.01 -10.22 -3.15
C GLN A 7 -1.62 -9.97 -3.71
N TYR A 8 -1.42 -10.19 -5.01
CA TYR A 8 -0.15 -9.83 -5.63
C TYR A 8 0.01 -8.32 -5.63
N ILE A 9 1.16 -7.84 -5.17
CA ILE A 9 1.62 -6.46 -5.34
C ILE A 9 3.00 -6.49 -5.98
N THR A 10 3.32 -5.47 -6.78
CA THR A 10 4.67 -5.37 -7.34
C THR A 10 5.69 -5.09 -6.23
N PRO A 11 6.96 -5.53 -6.41
CA PRO A 11 8.04 -5.20 -5.47
C PRO A 11 8.19 -3.69 -5.24
N GLU A 12 7.96 -2.89 -6.28
CA GLU A 12 7.99 -1.42 -6.22
C GLU A 12 6.90 -0.87 -5.30
N THR A 13 5.67 -1.34 -5.46
CA THR A 13 4.55 -0.95 -4.59
C THR A 13 4.78 -1.40 -3.15
N LYS A 14 5.33 -2.61 -2.95
CA LYS A 14 5.72 -3.08 -1.62
C LYS A 14 6.73 -2.14 -0.97
N ALA A 15 7.80 -1.78 -1.68
CA ALA A 15 8.84 -0.89 -1.16
C ALA A 15 8.27 0.50 -0.80
N LYS A 16 7.42 1.07 -1.65
CA LYS A 16 6.74 2.36 -1.38
C LYS A 16 5.88 2.30 -0.11
N LEU A 17 5.12 1.22 0.07
CA LEU A 17 4.28 1.02 1.25
C LEU A 17 5.11 0.81 2.52
N GLU A 18 6.23 0.08 2.43
CA GLU A 18 7.16 -0.11 3.55
C GLU A 18 7.84 1.21 3.95
N GLU A 19 8.24 2.04 2.97
CA GLU A 19 8.79 3.37 3.22
C GLU A 19 7.76 4.27 3.92
N GLU A 20 6.54 4.36 3.38
CA GLU A 20 5.44 5.13 3.98
C GLU A 20 5.16 4.68 5.42
N LEU A 21 5.07 3.37 5.65
CA LEU A 21 4.86 2.79 6.98
C LEU A 21 5.98 3.18 7.96
N ASN A 22 7.24 3.08 7.55
CA ASN A 22 8.38 3.45 8.38
C ASN A 22 8.38 4.95 8.71
N THR A 23 8.06 5.81 7.75
CA THR A 23 7.93 7.25 7.99
C THR A 23 6.83 7.55 9.02
N LEU A 24 5.65 6.94 8.88
CA LEU A 24 4.55 7.14 9.82
C LEU A 24 4.92 6.65 11.23
N ILE A 25 5.54 5.48 11.35
CA ILE A 25 6.01 4.94 12.65
C ILE A 25 7.07 5.86 13.27
N ALA A 26 8.01 6.38 12.49
CA ALA A 26 9.05 7.28 12.97
C ALA A 26 8.47 8.64 13.44
N ARG A 27 7.33 9.06 12.90
CA ARG A 27 6.64 10.30 13.29
C ARG A 27 5.77 10.17 14.53
N ARG A 28 5.31 8.96 14.90
CA ARG A 28 4.55 8.70 16.14
C ARG A 28 5.05 9.44 17.39
N PRO A 29 6.35 9.39 17.77
CA PRO A 29 6.83 10.10 18.95
C PRO A 29 6.75 11.63 18.81
N LEU A 30 6.93 12.17 17.61
CA LEU A 30 6.82 13.61 17.35
C LEU A 30 5.38 14.08 17.51
N VAL A 31 4.42 13.37 16.93
CA VAL A 31 2.99 13.68 17.05
C VAL A 31 2.54 13.59 18.51
N ALA A 32 3.00 12.58 19.26
CA ALA A 32 2.71 12.45 20.67
C ALA A 32 3.30 13.61 21.51
N ALA A 33 4.49 14.09 21.18
CA ALA A 33 5.08 15.26 21.82
C ALA A 33 4.27 16.53 21.54
N GLU A 34 3.87 16.74 20.27
CA GLU A 34 3.06 17.88 19.83
C GLU A 34 1.68 17.92 20.50
N ILE A 35 1.04 16.76 20.66
CA ILE A 35 -0.23 16.64 21.41
C ILE A 35 -0.03 16.97 22.90
N ASN A 36 1.06 16.51 23.50
CA ASN A 36 1.36 16.81 24.91
C ASN A 36 1.66 18.30 25.12
N GLU A 37 2.40 18.94 24.23
CA GLU A 37 2.68 20.38 24.26
C GLU A 37 1.37 21.19 24.20
N ARG A 38 0.51 20.90 23.22
CA ARG A 38 -0.80 21.57 23.10
C ARG A 38 -1.73 21.31 24.30
N ARG A 39 -1.59 20.16 24.97
CA ARG A 39 -2.32 19.85 26.20
C ARG A 39 -1.83 20.72 27.36
N GLU A 40 -0.53 20.99 27.43
CA GLU A 40 0.10 21.78 28.50
C GLU A 40 -0.14 23.29 28.34
N GLU A 41 -0.35 23.78 27.10
CA GLU A 41 -0.68 25.19 26.81
C GLU A 41 -2.07 25.65 27.32
N GLY A 42 -2.92 24.75 27.80
CA GLY A 42 -3.93 25.06 28.81
C GLY A 42 -5.11 25.96 28.41
N ASP A 43 -6.12 25.39 27.75
CA ASP A 43 -7.54 25.35 28.16
C ASP A 43 -8.23 24.38 27.19
N LEU A 44 -8.38 23.12 27.62
CA LEU A 44 -8.84 22.01 26.77
C LEU A 44 -10.24 22.23 26.19
N LYS A 45 -10.98 23.22 26.69
CA LYS A 45 -12.36 23.49 26.31
C LYS A 45 -12.51 24.36 25.05
N GLU A 46 -11.47 25.07 24.63
CA GLU A 46 -11.48 25.92 23.41
C GLU A 46 -10.34 25.57 22.42
N ASN A 47 -9.51 24.57 22.73
CA ASN A 47 -8.31 24.28 21.94
C ASN A 47 -8.61 23.42 20.70
N ALA A 48 -9.11 24.06 19.65
CA ALA A 48 -9.27 23.45 18.32
C ALA A 48 -7.96 22.83 17.78
N GLY A 49 -6.80 23.33 18.22
CA GLY A 49 -5.49 22.77 17.86
C GLY A 49 -5.20 21.42 18.51
N TYR A 50 -5.68 21.18 19.73
CA TYR A 50 -5.56 19.88 20.40
C TYR A 50 -6.42 18.81 19.71
N ASP A 51 -7.69 19.14 19.44
CA ASP A 51 -8.60 18.23 18.75
C ASP A 51 -8.11 17.91 17.33
N ALA A 52 -7.63 18.92 16.59
CA ALA A 52 -7.03 18.72 15.28
C ALA A 52 -5.77 17.84 15.33
N ALA A 53 -4.90 18.01 16.34
CA ALA A 53 -3.70 17.20 16.51
C ALA A 53 -4.04 15.73 16.80
N ARG A 54 -5.07 15.51 17.63
CA ARG A 54 -5.57 14.17 17.94
C ARG A 54 -6.21 13.51 16.72
N GLU A 55 -7.01 14.24 15.95
CA GLU A 55 -7.61 13.72 14.72
C GLU A 55 -6.52 13.35 13.70
N MET A 56 -5.49 14.18 13.54
CA MET A 56 -4.34 13.85 12.69
C MET A 56 -3.63 12.57 13.15
N GLN A 57 -3.43 12.39 14.46
CA GLN A 57 -2.88 11.14 15.01
C GLN A 57 -3.77 9.94 14.66
N ASP A 58 -5.09 10.05 14.85
CA ASP A 58 -6.03 8.97 14.55
C ASP A 58 -6.03 8.60 13.05
N GLN A 59 -5.90 9.58 12.17
CA GLN A 59 -5.76 9.37 10.72
C GLN A 59 -4.45 8.68 10.36
N GLU A 60 -3.32 9.11 10.94
CA GLU A 60 -2.02 8.46 10.72
C GLU A 60 -2.03 7.01 11.24
N GLU A 61 -2.65 6.74 12.39
CA GLU A 61 -2.80 5.38 12.93
C GLU A 61 -3.72 4.50 12.06
N ALA A 62 -4.81 5.06 11.55
CA ALA A 62 -5.68 4.36 10.61
C ALA A 62 -4.92 3.98 9.32
N ARG A 63 -4.07 4.88 8.82
CA ARG A 63 -3.23 4.63 7.66
C ARG A 63 -2.17 3.56 7.93
N ILE A 64 -1.50 3.61 9.07
CA ILE A 64 -0.54 2.58 9.51
C ILE A 64 -1.22 1.20 9.53
N LYS A 65 -2.41 1.11 10.12
CA LYS A 65 -3.18 -0.14 10.18
C LYS A 65 -3.52 -0.64 8.78
N GLN A 66 -4.02 0.23 7.90
CA GLN A 66 -4.35 -0.13 6.53
C GLN A 66 -3.13 -0.67 5.77
N ILE A 67 -1.99 0.02 5.82
CA ILE A 67 -0.76 -0.40 5.14
C ILE A 67 -0.26 -1.74 5.70
N SER A 68 -0.30 -1.91 7.02
CA SER A 68 0.11 -3.16 7.68
C SER A 68 -0.75 -4.34 7.23
N GLU A 69 -2.06 -4.14 7.13
CA GLU A 69 -3.00 -5.17 6.64
C GLU A 69 -2.75 -5.51 5.17
N VAL A 70 -2.46 -4.52 4.33
CA VAL A 70 -2.10 -4.75 2.92
C VAL A 70 -0.81 -5.56 2.84
N LEU A 71 0.26 -5.14 3.52
CA LEU A 71 1.55 -5.83 3.49
C LEU A 71 1.47 -7.25 4.06
N ALA A 72 0.66 -7.47 5.10
CA ALA A 72 0.47 -8.80 5.69
C ALA A 72 -0.26 -9.79 4.77
N ASN A 73 -1.16 -9.28 3.92
CA ASN A 73 -1.95 -10.10 2.99
C ASN A 73 -1.39 -10.10 1.56
N ALA A 74 -0.29 -9.38 1.32
CA ALA A 74 0.29 -9.26 -0.01
C ALA A 74 1.42 -10.28 -0.26
N THR A 75 1.61 -10.62 -1.53
CA THR A 75 2.75 -11.41 -2.00
C THR A 75 3.41 -10.73 -3.19
N THR A 76 4.73 -10.81 -3.28
CA THR A 76 5.51 -10.43 -4.46
C THR A 76 5.94 -11.66 -5.26
N GLU A 77 5.65 -12.86 -4.76
CA GLU A 77 5.94 -14.11 -5.45
C GLU A 77 4.88 -14.32 -6.54
N ARG A 78 5.33 -14.46 -7.78
CA ARG A 78 4.48 -14.88 -8.90
C ARG A 78 4.31 -16.40 -8.77
N GLU A 79 3.08 -16.90 -8.72
CA GLU A 79 2.85 -18.33 -8.90
C GLU A 79 3.30 -18.73 -10.32
N GLY A 80 3.87 -19.92 -10.46
CA GLY A 80 4.40 -20.40 -11.73
C GLY A 80 3.38 -20.29 -12.86
N VAL A 81 3.87 -19.93 -14.05
CA VAL A 81 3.02 -19.82 -15.24
C VAL A 81 2.47 -21.19 -15.59
N VAL A 82 1.15 -21.34 -15.52
CA VAL A 82 0.45 -22.52 -16.04
C VAL A 82 0.01 -22.18 -17.46
N GLU A 83 0.44 -22.98 -18.43
CA GLU A 83 0.08 -22.79 -19.83
C GLU A 83 -1.44 -22.75 -19.98
N GLY A 84 -1.96 -21.67 -20.59
CA GLY A 84 -3.38 -21.47 -20.82
C GLY A 84 -4.19 -20.93 -19.62
N VAL A 85 -3.58 -20.63 -18.47
CA VAL A 85 -4.27 -20.08 -17.30
C VAL A 85 -3.61 -18.79 -16.82
N ALA A 86 -4.38 -17.71 -16.77
CA ALA A 86 -3.95 -16.43 -16.20
C ALA A 86 -4.37 -16.37 -14.71
N ASN A 87 -3.39 -16.44 -13.81
CA ASN A 87 -3.60 -16.35 -12.36
C ASN A 87 -3.40 -14.90 -11.87
N ILE A 88 -3.80 -14.63 -10.62
CA ILE A 88 -3.48 -13.35 -9.97
C ILE A 88 -1.95 -13.23 -9.84
N GLY A 89 -1.39 -12.11 -10.32
CA GLY A 89 0.04 -11.87 -10.43
C GLY A 89 0.66 -12.31 -11.77
N SER A 90 -0.11 -12.92 -12.67
CA SER A 90 0.36 -13.23 -14.03
C SER A 90 0.51 -11.96 -14.87
N VAL A 91 1.58 -11.93 -15.66
CA VAL A 91 1.80 -10.92 -16.70
C VAL A 91 1.33 -11.53 -18.03
N VAL A 92 0.38 -10.87 -18.69
CA VAL A 92 -0.20 -11.31 -19.96
C VAL A 92 0.27 -10.35 -21.05
N HIS A 93 0.93 -10.89 -22.07
CA HIS A 93 1.25 -10.15 -23.29
C HIS A 93 0.17 -10.44 -24.34
N VAL A 94 -0.47 -9.39 -24.83
CA VAL A 94 -1.40 -9.44 -25.96
C VAL A 94 -0.65 -8.94 -27.18
N TYR A 95 -0.50 -9.79 -28.19
CA TYR A 95 0.12 -9.45 -29.47
C TYR A 95 -0.98 -9.11 -30.48
N TYR A 96 -0.86 -7.96 -31.13
CA TYR A 96 -1.79 -7.55 -32.19
C TYR A 96 -1.32 -8.10 -33.54
N ASP A 97 -2.25 -8.59 -34.35
CA ASP A 97 -1.99 -9.09 -35.71
C ASP A 97 -0.88 -10.17 -35.84
N GLY A 98 -0.53 -10.83 -34.73
CA GLY A 98 0.56 -11.81 -34.67
C GLY A 98 1.96 -11.18 -34.69
N ASP A 99 2.07 -9.87 -34.51
CA ASP A 99 3.34 -9.16 -34.41
C ASP A 99 3.82 -9.15 -32.96
N GLU A 100 4.99 -9.76 -32.70
CA GLU A 100 5.58 -9.79 -31.36
C GLU A 100 6.13 -8.43 -30.89
N SER A 101 6.31 -7.47 -31.82
CA SER A 101 6.78 -6.12 -31.53
C SER A 101 5.65 -5.14 -31.17
N ASP A 102 4.42 -5.45 -31.58
CA ASP A 102 3.22 -4.70 -31.21
C ASP A 102 2.45 -5.44 -30.10
N LYS A 103 2.97 -5.29 -28.87
CA LYS A 103 2.46 -5.98 -27.68
C LYS A 103 1.95 -5.01 -26.63
N GLU A 104 0.88 -5.41 -25.96
CA GLU A 104 0.39 -4.76 -24.76
C GLU A 104 0.54 -5.69 -23.55
N THR A 105 1.08 -5.17 -22.45
CA THR A 105 1.40 -5.94 -21.25
C THR A 105 0.40 -5.62 -20.15
N PHE A 106 -0.28 -6.64 -19.64
CA PHE A 106 -1.25 -6.52 -18.55
C PHE A 106 -0.79 -7.30 -17.33
N LEU A 107 -0.92 -6.70 -16.14
CA LEU A 107 -0.84 -7.44 -14.88
C LEU A 107 -2.23 -7.84 -14.42
N ILE A 108 -2.44 -9.14 -14.22
CA ILE A 108 -3.70 -9.66 -13.68
C ILE A 108 -3.70 -9.47 -12.17
N GLY A 109 -4.40 -8.44 -11.70
CA GLY A 109 -4.50 -8.14 -10.28
C GLY A 109 -5.53 -7.06 -9.98
N THR A 110 -5.68 -6.74 -8.71
CA THR A 110 -6.47 -5.59 -8.25
C THR A 110 -5.80 -4.27 -8.65
N ARG A 111 -6.55 -3.15 -8.74
CA ARG A 111 -6.01 -1.81 -9.06
C ARG A 111 -4.79 -1.37 -8.24
N ALA A 112 -4.62 -1.87 -7.01
CA ALA A 112 -3.44 -1.60 -6.17
C ALA A 112 -2.13 -2.22 -6.71
N ALA A 113 -2.22 -3.15 -7.66
CA ALA A 113 -1.08 -3.79 -8.31
C ALA A 113 -0.63 -3.07 -9.60
N ALA A 114 -1.32 -2.01 -10.02
CA ALA A 114 -0.92 -1.25 -11.22
C ALA A 114 0.51 -0.72 -11.05
N SER A 115 1.40 -1.10 -11.96
CA SER A 115 2.74 -0.51 -12.11
C SER A 115 2.74 0.40 -13.33
N GLU A 116 3.49 1.50 -13.24
CA GLU A 116 3.79 2.39 -14.37
C GLU A 116 4.97 1.86 -15.21
N ASN A 117 5.54 0.71 -14.83
CA ASN A 117 6.62 0.07 -15.56
C ASN A 117 6.06 -0.67 -16.79
N PRO A 118 6.47 -0.30 -18.02
CA PRO A 118 6.01 -0.96 -19.25
C PRO A 118 6.49 -2.42 -19.38
N ASP A 119 7.49 -2.84 -18.59
CA ASP A 119 8.18 -4.13 -18.73
C ASP A 119 7.94 -5.14 -17.59
N LEU A 120 6.99 -4.88 -16.67
CA LEU A 120 6.50 -5.75 -15.57
C LEU A 120 7.29 -7.04 -15.21
#